data_AF-A0A2H0JU67-F1
#
_entry.id   AF-A0A2H0JU67-F1
#
_cell.length_a   1.000
_cell.length_b   1.000
_cell.length_c   1.000
_cell.angle_alpha   90.00
_cell.angle_beta   90.00
_cell.angle_gamma   90.00
#
_symmetry.space_group_name_H-M   'P 1'
#
loop_
_entity.id
_entity.type
_entity.pdbx_description
1 polymer ?
#
loop_
_entity_poly.entity_id
_entity_poly.type
_entity_poly.pdbx_seq_one_letter_code
_entity_poly.pdbx_strand_id
1 'polypeptide(L)'
;MCLILFSYRVHEEHELLLLANRDEFHDRPALQADFWGDAPDVLGGRDLRSGGSWLGVTTGGRVAAVTNVREPGRSVPDARSRGFLVQSFLESREPALDAATRILDQGQMYNGFNLLLYDTEHLVYVSNRIPDPPRIVTPGTYGLSNAALDTPWPKVTRGKEALDRTLASGRVDVHTLLPILEDTTRAADHELPSTGVPREWERTLSSPCI
;
A
#
# COMPACT_ATOMS: atom_id res chain seq x y z
N MET A 1 -10.86 0.21 -0.61
CA MET A 1 -10.03 1.43 -0.65
C MET A 1 -8.88 1.23 0.32
N CYS A 2 -7.70 1.78 0.08
CA CYS A 2 -6.53 1.48 0.91
C CYS A 2 -5.79 2.77 1.28
N LEU A 3 -4.99 2.70 2.33
CA LEU A 3 -4.01 3.70 2.68
C LEU A 3 -2.77 2.97 3.18
N ILE A 4 -1.61 3.37 2.67
CA ILE A 4 -0.30 3.02 3.21
C ILE A 4 0.40 4.33 3.50
N LEU A 5 0.84 4.53 4.74
CA LEU A 5 1.74 5.60 5.15
C LEU A 5 3.07 4.96 5.49
N PHE A 6 4.17 5.53 5.02
CA PHE A 6 5.47 4.96 5.34
C PHE A 6 6.55 6.03 5.47
N SER A 7 7.53 5.73 6.31
CA SER A 7 8.75 6.48 6.47
C SER A 7 9.92 5.57 6.12
N TYR A 8 10.78 6.04 5.22
CA TYR A 8 11.90 5.26 4.71
C TYR A 8 13.20 6.02 4.95
N ARG A 9 14.14 5.42 5.71
CA ARG A 9 15.46 5.96 6.06
C ARG A 9 15.42 7.38 6.65
N VAL A 10 14.37 7.66 7.44
CA VAL A 10 14.24 8.93 8.19
C VAL A 10 14.45 8.72 9.69
N HIS A 11 14.03 7.57 10.22
CA HIS A 11 14.15 7.24 11.64
C HIS A 11 15.46 6.49 11.92
N GLU A 12 16.11 6.78 13.05
CA GLU A 12 17.42 6.21 13.40
C GLU A 12 17.36 4.70 13.67
N GLU A 13 16.29 4.23 14.30
CA GLU A 13 16.14 2.82 14.70
C GLU A 13 15.38 1.96 13.67
N HIS A 14 14.71 2.60 12.71
CA HIS A 14 13.81 1.92 11.79
C HIS A 14 14.06 2.38 10.36
N GLU A 15 14.67 1.50 9.55
CA GLU A 15 14.93 1.80 8.15
C GLU A 15 13.64 1.96 7.35
N LEU A 16 12.61 1.17 7.67
CA LEU A 16 11.28 1.27 7.08
C LEU A 16 10.21 1.15 8.17
N LEU A 17 9.38 2.18 8.29
CA LEU A 17 8.13 2.15 9.04
C LEU A 17 6.97 2.15 8.05
N LEU A 18 6.06 1.19 8.16
CA LEU A 18 4.92 1.06 7.26
C LEU A 18 3.64 0.85 8.07
N LEU A 19 2.68 1.74 7.88
CA LEU A 19 1.34 1.71 8.47
C LEU A 19 0.34 1.53 7.33
N ALA A 20 -0.55 0.56 7.43
CA ALA A 20 -1.49 0.28 6.34
C ALA A 20 -2.90 -0.02 6.83
N ASN A 21 -3.88 0.65 6.22
CA ASN A 21 -5.29 0.31 6.29
C ASN A 21 -5.77 -0.24 4.95
N ARG A 22 -6.53 -1.34 5.04
CA ARG A 22 -7.21 -1.95 3.92
C ARG A 22 -8.72 -1.92 4.17
N ASP A 23 -9.37 -0.91 3.60
CA ASP A 23 -10.82 -0.84 3.58
C ASP A 23 -11.37 -1.81 2.53
N GLU A 24 -12.13 -2.80 2.97
CA GLU A 24 -12.70 -3.83 2.11
C GLU A 24 -14.12 -4.18 2.58
N PHE A 25 -14.92 -4.74 1.67
CA PHE A 25 -16.21 -5.33 2.03
C PHE A 25 -16.06 -6.41 3.10
N HIS A 26 -16.89 -6.33 4.14
CA HIS A 26 -16.87 -7.26 5.28
C HIS A 26 -17.09 -8.72 4.88
N ASP A 27 -17.78 -8.99 3.76
CA ASP A 27 -18.05 -10.33 3.24
C ASP A 27 -16.92 -10.89 2.36
N ARG A 28 -15.81 -10.16 2.16
CA ARG A 28 -14.67 -10.68 1.42
C ARG A 28 -13.89 -11.66 2.31
N PRO A 29 -13.86 -12.96 1.99
CA PRO A 29 -13.14 -13.93 2.80
C PRO A 29 -11.63 -13.71 2.71
N ALA A 30 -10.96 -13.71 3.86
CA ALA A 30 -9.52 -13.57 3.99
C ALA A 30 -9.02 -14.34 5.22
N LEU A 31 -7.76 -14.77 5.21
CA LEU A 31 -7.07 -15.25 6.40
C LEU A 31 -6.38 -14.09 7.11
N GLN A 32 -6.36 -14.15 8.45
CA GLN A 32 -5.58 -13.25 9.28
C GLN A 32 -4.09 -13.36 8.95
N ALA A 33 -3.32 -12.34 9.32
CA ALA A 33 -1.88 -12.38 9.14
C ALA A 33 -1.27 -13.50 10.00
N ASP A 34 -0.61 -14.43 9.33
CA ASP A 34 0.12 -15.54 9.94
C ASP A 34 1.28 -15.92 9.02
N PHE A 35 2.20 -16.75 9.49
CA PHE A 35 3.20 -17.39 8.65
C PHE A 35 2.51 -18.34 7.67
N TRP A 36 2.87 -18.23 6.39
CA TRP A 36 2.22 -19.01 5.35
C TRP A 36 2.71 -20.47 5.39
N GLY A 37 1.78 -21.43 5.35
CA GLY A 37 2.16 -22.86 5.37
C GLY A 37 2.97 -23.30 4.15
N ASP A 38 2.76 -22.64 3.00
CA ASP A 38 3.45 -22.86 1.73
C ASP A 38 4.70 -21.97 1.55
N ALA A 39 4.88 -20.95 2.39
CA ALA A 39 6.09 -20.11 2.46
C ALA A 39 6.34 -19.66 3.92
N PRO A 40 6.92 -20.54 4.76
CA PRO A 40 6.99 -20.32 6.22
C PRO A 40 7.83 -19.12 6.68
N ASP A 41 8.61 -18.54 5.77
CA ASP A 41 9.37 -17.32 5.99
C ASP A 41 8.54 -16.06 5.72
N VAL A 42 7.32 -16.17 5.19
CA VAL A 42 6.46 -15.04 4.86
C VAL A 42 5.33 -14.89 5.89
N LEU A 43 5.24 -13.71 6.50
CA LEU A 43 4.15 -13.28 7.36
C LEU A 43 3.23 -12.32 6.59
N GLY A 44 1.94 -12.62 6.52
CA GLY A 44 0.96 -11.71 5.91
C GLY A 44 -0.45 -12.29 5.83
N GLY A 45 -1.44 -11.46 5.56
CA GLY A 45 -2.82 -11.94 5.33
C GLY A 45 -2.95 -12.61 3.96
N ARG A 46 -3.95 -13.48 3.79
CA ARG A 46 -4.24 -14.12 2.49
C ARG A 46 -5.65 -13.82 2.00
N ASP A 47 -5.78 -13.54 0.71
CA ASP A 47 -7.07 -13.36 0.04
C ASP A 47 -7.66 -14.69 -0.38
N LEU A 48 -8.80 -15.09 0.21
CA LEU A 48 -9.44 -16.35 -0.15
C LEU A 48 -10.36 -16.23 -1.37
N ARG A 49 -10.72 -15.00 -1.79
CA ARG A 49 -11.57 -14.78 -2.96
C ARG A 49 -10.78 -14.77 -4.26
N SER A 50 -9.66 -14.06 -4.29
CA SER A 50 -8.86 -13.90 -5.51
C SER A 50 -7.45 -14.50 -5.41
N GLY A 51 -7.04 -14.99 -4.24
CA GLY A 51 -5.68 -15.50 -4.01
C GLY A 51 -4.64 -14.39 -3.85
N GLY A 52 -3.51 -14.77 -3.24
CA GLY A 52 -2.39 -13.88 -2.97
C GLY A 52 -2.53 -13.07 -1.67
N SER A 53 -1.83 -11.94 -1.59
CA SER A 53 -1.78 -11.08 -0.40
C SER A 53 -1.78 -9.58 -0.75
N TRP A 54 -2.14 -8.72 0.21
CA TRP A 54 -2.09 -7.26 0.03
C TRP A 54 -0.87 -6.62 0.65
N LEU A 55 -0.34 -7.22 1.70
CA LEU A 55 0.83 -6.78 2.46
C LEU A 55 1.45 -8.01 3.10
N GLY A 56 2.76 -8.15 2.95
CA GLY A 56 3.52 -9.18 3.65
C GLY A 56 4.96 -8.77 3.87
N VAL A 57 5.58 -9.45 4.82
CA VAL A 57 6.98 -9.29 5.21
C VAL A 57 7.62 -10.68 5.30
N THR A 58 8.88 -10.81 4.89
CA THR A 58 9.64 -12.04 5.13
C THR A 58 10.48 -11.94 6.39
N THR A 59 10.85 -13.07 7.00
CA THR A 59 11.80 -13.10 8.11
C THR A 59 13.18 -12.54 7.73
N GLY A 60 13.48 -12.46 6.43
CA GLY A 60 14.68 -11.80 5.89
C GLY A 60 14.53 -10.29 5.70
N GLY A 61 13.40 -9.69 6.06
CA GLY A 61 13.17 -8.24 6.02
C GLY A 61 12.62 -7.71 4.70
N ARG A 62 12.32 -8.56 3.71
CA ARG A 62 11.66 -8.11 2.47
C ARG A 62 10.23 -7.71 2.77
N VAL A 63 9.72 -6.65 2.14
CA VAL A 63 8.34 -6.20 2.29
C VAL A 63 7.72 -6.01 0.92
N ALA A 64 6.47 -6.42 0.75
CA ALA A 64 5.69 -6.06 -0.43
C ALA A 64 4.28 -5.65 -0.05
N ALA A 65 3.79 -4.60 -0.69
CA ALA A 65 2.44 -4.11 -0.51
C ALA A 65 1.83 -3.68 -1.85
N VAL A 66 0.51 -3.85 -1.98
CA VAL A 66 -0.22 -3.45 -3.17
C VAL A 66 -1.46 -2.64 -2.80
N THR A 67 -1.69 -1.54 -3.52
CA THR A 67 -2.96 -0.82 -3.50
C THR A 67 -3.61 -0.84 -4.87
N ASN A 68 -4.94 -0.81 -4.91
CA ASN A 68 -5.68 -0.66 -6.16
C ASN A 68 -5.54 0.78 -6.69
N VAL A 69 -5.57 1.00 -8.00
CA VAL A 69 -5.81 2.34 -8.55
C VAL A 69 -7.32 2.57 -8.65
N ARG A 70 -7.79 3.74 -8.22
CA ARG A 70 -9.18 4.16 -8.30
C ARG A 70 -9.46 4.67 -9.70
N GLU A 71 -10.13 3.83 -10.49
CA GLU A 71 -10.50 4.12 -11.88
C GLU A 71 -11.93 3.64 -12.17
N PRO A 72 -12.98 4.36 -11.70
CA PRO A 72 -14.37 3.95 -11.88
C PRO A 72 -14.71 3.67 -13.34
N GLY A 73 -15.41 2.56 -13.59
CA GLY A 73 -15.79 2.13 -14.95
C GLY A 73 -14.69 1.44 -15.75
N ARG A 74 -13.46 1.35 -15.23
CA ARG A 74 -12.37 0.61 -15.86
C ARG A 74 -12.06 -0.66 -15.08
N SER A 75 -12.41 -1.80 -15.67
CA SER A 75 -12.05 -3.12 -15.14
C SER A 75 -11.79 -4.08 -16.29
N VAL A 76 -10.76 -4.90 -16.14
CA VAL A 76 -10.46 -6.04 -17.00
C VAL A 76 -11.07 -7.27 -16.31
N PRO A 77 -12.12 -7.90 -16.88
CA PRO A 77 -12.86 -8.98 -16.25
C PRO A 77 -12.00 -10.19 -15.87
N ASP A 78 -11.08 -10.58 -16.76
CA ASP A 78 -10.22 -11.76 -16.59
C ASP A 78 -8.79 -11.40 -16.14
N ALA A 79 -8.62 -10.24 -15.50
CA ALA A 79 -7.33 -9.85 -14.98
C ALA A 79 -6.87 -10.78 -13.85
N ARG A 80 -5.57 -11.03 -13.80
CA ARG A 80 -4.93 -11.77 -12.71
C ARG A 80 -5.09 -11.00 -11.39
N SER A 81 -5.13 -11.73 -10.28
CA SER A 81 -5.14 -11.13 -8.95
C SER A 81 -3.83 -10.36 -8.73
N ARG A 82 -3.95 -9.09 -8.36
CA ARG A 82 -2.83 -8.24 -7.94
C ARG A 82 -2.15 -8.80 -6.69
N GLY A 83 -2.87 -9.58 -5.88
CA GLY A 83 -2.30 -10.18 -4.69
C GLY A 83 -1.19 -11.19 -4.99
N PHE A 84 -1.17 -11.77 -6.19
CA PHE A 84 -0.07 -12.64 -6.63
C PHE A 84 1.22 -11.86 -6.89
N LEU A 85 1.17 -10.55 -7.14
CA LEU A 85 2.36 -9.72 -7.30
C LEU A 85 3.13 -9.62 -5.99
N VAL A 86 2.41 -9.42 -4.88
CA VAL A 86 2.97 -9.42 -3.51
C VAL A 86 3.55 -10.79 -3.17
N GLN A 87 2.75 -11.85 -3.37
CA GLN A 87 3.18 -13.22 -3.09
C GLN A 87 4.45 -13.58 -3.88
N SER A 88 4.44 -13.38 -5.19
CA SER A 88 5.56 -13.78 -6.06
C SER A 88 6.86 -13.08 -5.70
N PHE A 89 6.79 -11.80 -5.27
CA PHE A 89 8.00 -11.09 -4.83
C PHE A 89 8.54 -11.65 -3.51
N LEU A 90 7.67 -11.90 -2.52
CA LEU A 90 8.07 -12.37 -1.19
C LEU A 90 8.63 -13.80 -1.22
N GLU A 91 8.11 -14.66 -2.10
CA GLU A 91 8.62 -16.02 -2.31
C GLU A 91 9.90 -16.06 -3.18
N SER A 92 10.28 -14.93 -3.79
CA SER A 92 11.48 -14.81 -4.62
C SER A 92 12.64 -14.16 -3.86
N ARG A 93 13.84 -14.29 -4.45
CA ARG A 93 15.04 -13.53 -4.07
C ARG A 93 15.46 -12.50 -5.12
N GLU A 94 14.59 -12.24 -6.09
CA GLU A 94 14.83 -11.29 -7.19
C GLU A 94 14.89 -9.85 -6.64
N PRO A 95 15.92 -9.03 -6.96
CA PRO A 95 16.00 -7.64 -6.51
C PRO A 95 14.72 -6.84 -6.81
N ALA A 96 14.36 -5.89 -5.95
CA ALA A 96 13.10 -5.15 -6.02
C ALA A 96 12.94 -4.40 -7.34
N LEU A 97 14.02 -3.81 -7.86
CA LEU A 97 13.99 -3.08 -9.13
C LEU A 97 13.75 -4.01 -10.32
N ASP A 98 14.42 -5.16 -10.34
CA ASP A 98 14.28 -6.17 -11.41
C ASP A 98 12.87 -6.75 -11.41
N ALA A 99 12.37 -7.14 -10.24
CA ALA A 99 11.01 -7.63 -10.06
C ALA A 99 9.98 -6.58 -10.50
N ALA A 100 10.14 -5.31 -10.10
CA ALA A 100 9.25 -4.23 -10.50
C ALA A 100 9.22 -4.01 -12.02
N THR A 101 10.38 -4.08 -12.67
CA THR A 101 10.52 -3.92 -14.12
C THR A 101 9.79 -5.05 -14.85
N ARG A 102 10.06 -6.30 -14.47
CA ARG A 102 9.39 -7.49 -15.02
C ARG A 102 7.88 -7.46 -14.79
N ILE A 103 7.43 -7.00 -13.62
CA ILE A 103 5.99 -6.86 -13.31
C ILE A 103 5.34 -5.81 -14.20
N LEU A 104 6.02 -4.67 -14.44
CA LEU A 104 5.50 -3.60 -15.28
C LEU A 104 5.33 -4.04 -16.74
N ASP A 105 6.26 -4.82 -17.28
CA ASP A 105 6.16 -5.43 -18.63
C ASP A 105 4.92 -6.33 -18.80
N GLN A 106 4.41 -6.86 -17.68
CA GLN A 106 3.20 -7.69 -17.63
C GLN A 106 1.99 -6.91 -17.09
N GLY A 107 2.10 -5.59 -16.92
CA GLY A 107 1.13 -4.76 -16.22
C GLY A 107 -0.28 -4.78 -16.81
N GLN A 108 -0.41 -5.04 -18.12
CA GLN A 108 -1.68 -5.20 -18.83
C GLN A 108 -2.49 -6.42 -18.39
N MET A 109 -1.85 -7.42 -17.76
CA MET A 109 -2.54 -8.62 -17.27
C MET A 109 -3.33 -8.36 -15.97
N TYR A 110 -3.21 -7.15 -15.40
CA TYR A 110 -3.77 -6.79 -14.10
C TYR A 110 -4.68 -5.56 -14.20
N ASN A 111 -5.70 -5.51 -13.34
CA ASN A 111 -6.39 -4.26 -13.03
C ASN A 111 -5.42 -3.23 -12.43
N GLY A 112 -5.79 -1.94 -12.40
CA GLY A 112 -4.90 -0.87 -11.96
C GLY A 112 -4.31 -1.12 -10.58
N PHE A 113 -3.00 -1.01 -10.44
CA PHE A 113 -2.28 -1.23 -9.19
C PHE A 113 -1.20 -0.20 -8.94
N ASN A 114 -0.85 -0.06 -7.67
CA ASN A 114 0.41 0.48 -7.21
C ASN A 114 1.09 -0.60 -6.37
N LEU A 115 2.39 -0.77 -6.54
CA LEU A 115 3.21 -1.72 -5.79
C LEU A 115 4.34 -1.00 -5.07
N LEU A 116 4.59 -1.43 -3.84
CA LEU A 116 5.79 -1.13 -3.06
C LEU A 116 6.52 -2.44 -2.82
N LEU A 117 7.80 -2.48 -3.21
CA LEU A 117 8.69 -3.64 -3.05
C LEU A 117 9.95 -3.19 -2.32
N TYR A 118 10.23 -3.78 -1.17
CA TYR A 118 11.45 -3.54 -0.40
C TYR A 118 12.24 -4.84 -0.30
N ASP A 119 13.48 -4.83 -0.76
CA ASP A 119 14.37 -6.00 -0.76
C ASP A 119 15.49 -5.91 0.28
N THR A 120 15.36 -5.04 1.28
CA THR A 120 16.39 -4.65 2.27
C THR A 120 17.47 -3.69 1.78
N GLU A 121 17.61 -3.50 0.46
CA GLU A 121 18.58 -2.56 -0.11
C GLU A 121 17.88 -1.32 -0.70
N HIS A 122 16.80 -1.56 -1.44
CA HIS A 122 16.03 -0.56 -2.15
C HIS A 122 14.54 -0.74 -1.88
N LEU A 123 13.86 0.38 -1.59
CA LEU A 123 12.42 0.47 -1.68
C LEU A 123 12.06 0.95 -3.09
N VAL A 124 11.24 0.19 -3.81
CA VAL A 124 10.84 0.45 -5.20
C VAL A 124 9.33 0.62 -5.29
N TYR A 125 8.92 1.68 -5.98
CA TYR A 125 7.53 1.96 -6.31
C TYR A 125 7.28 1.76 -7.80
N VAL A 126 6.18 1.09 -8.15
CA VAL A 126 5.75 0.93 -9.55
C VAL A 126 4.23 0.92 -9.67
N SER A 127 3.69 1.44 -10.77
CA SER A 127 2.27 1.39 -11.09
C SER A 127 2.06 1.09 -12.57
N ASN A 128 1.11 0.22 -12.91
CA ASN A 128 0.69 -0.01 -14.30
C ASN A 128 -0.26 1.07 -14.85
N ARG A 129 -0.41 2.20 -14.14
CA ARG A 129 -1.21 3.36 -14.56
C ARG A 129 -0.42 4.64 -14.67
N ILE A 130 0.87 4.60 -14.34
CA ILE A 130 1.79 5.72 -14.54
C ILE A 130 2.75 5.29 -15.65
N PRO A 131 2.92 6.09 -16.72
CA PRO A 131 3.79 5.76 -17.85
C PRO A 131 5.28 6.00 -17.50
N ASP A 132 5.67 5.77 -16.26
CA ASP A 132 7.03 5.96 -15.75
C ASP A 132 7.65 4.58 -15.44
N PRO A 133 8.99 4.45 -15.57
CA PRO A 133 9.68 3.25 -15.12
C PRO A 133 9.55 3.08 -13.59
N PRO A 134 9.83 1.87 -13.05
CA PRO A 134 9.91 1.66 -11.62
C PRO A 134 10.86 2.67 -10.95
N ARG A 135 10.40 3.27 -9.86
CA ARG A 135 11.11 4.32 -9.13
C ARG A 135 11.74 3.76 -7.87
N ILE A 136 13.05 3.88 -7.73
CA ILE A 136 13.70 3.75 -6.42
C ILE A 136 13.26 4.94 -5.56
N VAL A 137 12.66 4.63 -4.41
CA VAL A 137 12.18 5.62 -3.45
C VAL A 137 13.37 6.15 -2.67
N THR A 138 13.47 7.47 -2.60
CA THR A 138 14.49 8.18 -1.82
C THR A 138 14.08 8.24 -0.35
N PRO A 139 15.01 8.49 0.59
CA PRO A 139 14.65 8.70 1.99
C PRO A 139 13.58 9.79 2.17
N GLY A 140 12.59 9.55 3.03
CA GLY A 140 11.49 10.48 3.29
C GLY A 140 10.22 9.83 3.84
N THR A 141 9.20 10.65 4.09
CA THR A 141 7.85 10.24 4.48
C THR A 141 6.89 10.34 3.29
N TYR A 142 6.13 9.27 3.07
CA TYR A 142 5.29 9.08 1.89
C TYR A 142 3.91 8.53 2.27
N GLY A 143 2.95 8.72 1.37
CA GLY A 143 1.65 8.09 1.47
C GLY A 143 1.16 7.58 0.12
N LEU A 144 0.59 6.38 0.14
CA LEU A 144 0.05 5.68 -1.02
C LEU A 144 -1.39 5.27 -0.72
N SER A 145 -2.32 5.88 -1.44
CA SER A 145 -3.74 5.51 -1.42
C SER A 145 -4.07 4.76 -2.71
N ASN A 146 -5.19 5.09 -3.35
CA ASN A 146 -5.64 4.49 -4.59
C ASN A 146 -5.38 5.35 -5.83
N ALA A 147 -4.28 6.11 -5.83
CA ALA A 147 -3.78 6.87 -6.98
C ALA A 147 -2.25 6.78 -7.00
N ALA A 148 -1.57 7.65 -7.72
CA ALA A 148 -0.11 7.71 -7.70
C ALA A 148 0.43 7.95 -6.29
N LEU A 149 1.66 7.48 -6.02
CA LEU A 149 2.40 7.80 -4.79
C LEU A 149 2.38 9.30 -4.50
N ASP A 150 2.09 9.66 -3.25
CA ASP A 150 2.00 11.04 -2.77
C ASP A 150 0.94 11.92 -3.47
N THR A 151 -0.05 11.32 -4.14
CA THR A 151 -1.24 12.08 -4.56
C THR A 151 -1.86 12.75 -3.33
N PRO A 152 -2.08 14.08 -3.33
CA PRO A 152 -2.40 14.86 -2.13
C PRO A 152 -3.88 14.75 -1.74
N TRP A 153 -4.37 13.52 -1.58
CA TRP A 153 -5.71 13.29 -1.04
C TRP A 153 -5.74 13.57 0.45
N PRO A 154 -6.88 14.04 1.01
CA PRO A 154 -6.94 14.48 2.40
C PRO A 154 -6.41 13.47 3.43
N LYS A 155 -6.74 12.17 3.31
CA LYS A 155 -6.20 11.13 4.20
C LYS A 155 -4.69 10.90 4.05
N VAL A 156 -4.16 11.09 2.84
CA VAL A 156 -2.72 10.97 2.56
C VAL A 156 -1.99 12.12 3.23
N THR A 157 -2.40 13.35 2.96
CA THR A 157 -1.77 14.55 3.54
C THR A 157 -1.84 14.53 5.06
N ARG A 158 -3.03 14.35 5.65
CA ARG A 158 -3.20 14.31 7.11
C ARG A 158 -2.46 13.15 7.76
N GLY A 159 -2.48 11.98 7.13
CA GLY A 159 -1.76 10.80 7.61
C GLY A 159 -0.25 11.00 7.63
N LYS A 160 0.32 11.59 6.57
CA LYS A 160 1.75 11.93 6.50
C LYS A 160 2.14 12.94 7.59
N GLU A 161 1.36 14.01 7.75
CA GLU A 161 1.61 15.00 8.81
C GLU A 161 1.54 14.39 10.22
N ALA A 162 0.60 13.47 10.46
CA ALA A 162 0.49 12.77 11.74
C ALA A 162 1.68 11.82 11.98
N LEU A 163 2.16 11.13 10.93
CA LEU A 163 3.34 10.30 11.00
C LEU A 163 4.59 11.15 11.28
N ASP A 164 4.80 12.25 10.55
CA ASP A 164 5.94 13.15 10.76
C ASP A 164 5.97 13.73 12.18
N ARG A 165 4.80 14.16 12.72
CA ARG A 165 4.70 14.60 14.12
C ARG A 165 5.07 13.50 15.11
N THR A 166 4.67 12.26 14.83
CA THR A 166 4.95 11.11 15.70
C THR A 166 6.45 10.80 15.68
N LEU A 167 7.08 10.79 14.50
CA LEU A 167 8.52 10.61 14.36
C LEU A 167 9.30 11.71 15.09
N ALA A 168 8.89 12.97 14.95
CA ALA A 168 9.53 14.11 15.61
C ALA A 168 9.40 14.08 17.15
N SER A 169 8.42 13.35 17.69
CA SER A 169 8.27 13.18 19.14
C SER A 169 9.30 12.21 19.75
N GLY A 170 10.04 11.46 18.92
CA GLY A 170 11.03 10.47 19.34
C GLY A 170 10.45 9.17 19.91
N ARG A 171 9.13 9.03 19.99
CA ARG A 171 8.47 7.81 20.48
C ARG A 171 7.68 7.12 19.36
N VAL A 172 8.32 6.10 18.78
CA VAL A 172 7.73 5.28 17.71
C VAL A 172 7.37 3.92 18.29
N ASP A 173 6.09 3.74 18.63
CA ASP A 173 5.56 2.47 19.09
C ASP A 173 4.13 2.28 18.60
N VAL A 174 3.59 1.07 18.75
CA VAL A 174 2.25 0.71 18.27
C VAL A 174 1.17 1.64 18.83
N HIS A 175 1.30 2.12 20.07
CA HIS A 175 0.32 3.01 20.69
C HIS A 175 0.38 4.45 20.15
N THR A 176 1.53 4.90 19.62
CA THR A 176 1.62 6.21 18.95
C THR A 176 1.24 6.14 17.48
N LEU A 177 1.47 4.99 16.84
CA LEU A 177 1.23 4.81 15.41
C LEU A 177 -0.21 4.39 15.06
N LEU A 178 -0.83 3.49 15.84
CA LEU A 178 -2.20 3.01 15.56
C LEU A 178 -3.25 4.14 15.48
N PRO A 179 -3.25 5.18 16.34
CA PRO A 179 -4.23 6.25 16.25
C PRO A 179 -4.24 6.99 14.90
N ILE A 180 -3.12 6.98 14.15
CA ILE A 180 -3.05 7.55 12.80
C ILE A 180 -3.96 6.77 11.84
N LEU A 181 -3.97 5.43 11.98
CA LEU A 181 -4.80 4.54 11.16
C LEU A 181 -6.25 4.50 11.64
N GLU A 182 -6.54 4.83 12.89
CA GLU A 182 -7.91 4.85 13.43
C GLU A 182 -8.66 6.17 13.15
N ASP A 183 -8.03 7.15 12.51
CA ASP A 183 -8.65 8.42 12.19
C ASP A 183 -9.84 8.25 11.21
N THR A 184 -11.04 8.58 11.69
CA THR A 184 -12.30 8.55 10.94
C THR A 184 -12.76 9.93 10.49
N THR A 185 -11.94 10.97 10.70
CA THR A 185 -12.25 12.35 10.34
C THR A 185 -12.39 12.47 8.83
N ARG A 186 -13.54 12.96 8.36
CA ARG A 186 -13.82 13.20 6.94
C ARG A 186 -13.39 14.61 6.55
N ALA A 187 -12.86 14.76 5.35
CA ALA A 187 -12.45 16.05 4.81
C ALA A 187 -13.65 16.93 4.43
N ALA A 188 -13.43 18.23 4.39
CA ALA A 188 -14.45 19.17 3.95
C ALA A 188 -14.69 19.05 2.44
N ASP A 189 -15.90 19.42 2.03
CA ASP A 189 -16.42 19.27 0.67
C ASP A 189 -15.59 19.91 -0.45
N HIS A 190 -14.78 20.92 -0.11
CA HIS A 190 -13.92 21.67 -1.04
C HIS A 190 -12.50 21.09 -1.12
N GLU A 191 -12.14 20.19 -0.20
CA GLU A 191 -10.85 19.47 -0.17
C GLU A 191 -10.95 18.11 -0.86
N LEU A 192 -12.18 17.66 -1.18
CA LEU A 192 -12.41 16.36 -1.80
C LEU A 192 -11.90 16.35 -3.25
N PRO A 193 -11.21 15.27 -3.66
CA PRO A 193 -10.86 15.10 -5.05
C PRO A 193 -12.12 14.80 -5.89
N SER A 194 -12.01 14.98 -7.20
CA SER A 194 -13.01 14.53 -8.17
C SER A 194 -12.47 13.32 -8.92
N THR A 195 -12.74 12.11 -8.39
CA THR A 195 -12.18 10.86 -8.93
C THR A 195 -13.17 10.03 -9.76
N GLY A 196 -14.38 10.57 -9.98
CA GLY A 196 -15.44 9.91 -10.74
C GLY A 196 -16.37 9.01 -9.91
N VAL A 197 -16.18 8.92 -8.59
CA VAL A 197 -17.17 8.29 -7.69
C VAL A 197 -18.18 9.34 -7.19
N PRO A 198 -19.37 8.93 -6.71
CA PRO A 198 -20.33 9.87 -6.13
C PRO A 198 -19.75 10.66 -4.95
N ARG A 199 -20.20 11.89 -4.74
CA ARG A 199 -19.64 12.80 -3.72
C ARG A 199 -19.72 12.26 -2.29
N GLU A 200 -20.77 11.50 -1.98
CA GLU A 200 -20.90 10.81 -0.68
C GLU A 200 -19.79 9.77 -0.46
N TRP A 201 -19.40 9.06 -1.52
CA TRP A 201 -18.26 8.16 -1.50
C TRP A 201 -16.95 8.93 -1.35
N GLU A 202 -16.78 10.08 -2.01
CA GLU A 202 -15.58 10.92 -1.80
C GLU A 202 -15.41 11.32 -0.32
N ARG A 203 -16.50 11.72 0.36
CA ARG A 203 -16.48 12.04 1.79
C ARG A 203 -16.08 10.84 2.64
N THR A 204 -16.73 9.69 2.42
CA THR A 204 -16.46 8.47 3.19
C THR A 204 -15.01 8.03 3.02
N LEU A 205 -14.50 8.08 1.79
CA LEU A 205 -13.15 7.60 1.46
C LEU A 205 -12.03 8.62 1.75
N SER A 206 -12.38 9.76 2.34
CA SER A 206 -11.43 10.85 2.69
C SER A 206 -10.78 10.67 4.06
N SER A 207 -11.24 9.71 4.86
CA SER A 207 -10.66 9.32 6.15
C SER A 207 -9.68 8.14 6.00
N PRO A 208 -8.65 8.05 6.86
CA PRO A 208 -7.80 6.87 6.97
C PRO A 208 -8.54 5.56 7.29
N CYS A 209 -9.60 5.61 8.10
CA CYS A 209 -10.49 4.48 8.42
C CYS A 209 -11.95 4.80 8.09
N ILE A 210 -12.71 3.82 7.61
CA ILE A 210 -14.12 3.96 7.24
C ILE A 210 -15.04 3.01 8.00
#